data_AF-A0A7C6L8K0-F1
#
_entry.id   AF-A0A7C6L8K0-F1
#
_cell.length_a   1.000
_cell.length_b   1.000
_cell.length_c   1.000
_cell.angle_alpha   90.00
_cell.angle_beta   90.00
_cell.angle_gamma   90.00
#
_symmetry.space_group_name_H-M   'P 1'
#
loop_
_entity.id
_entity.type
_entity.pdbx_description
1 polymer ?
#
loop_
_entity_poly.entity_id
_entity_poly.type
_entity_poly.pdbx_seq_one_letter_code
_entity_poly.pdbx_strand_id
1 'polypeptide(L)'
;TGFYDPGHIKIGGVTVRCWRAGGHGALNFTQAVESSCNPVFAELGAERLGGQRFYEYIQRFGFGEKTGIDFPGEAKGMVPVPGKIQFGETARWANVGFGQGIGATPLQMLVAMATIANGGVRVTPHFLKGILDHNGRLIQEYEATQTRVLKEETAAQMVQILRSVVVNGSGSRAEIPGYRVAGKTGTAQVAEGGRYTERRISSFVGFAPADDPRIAAIVVLYYPKGETYGGVIAAPVFKEIIEDALERMGVPRRQEPAPRSQANVFQRQNVRVPNVLNFPRQEAESILRQVGLRYQFSGEGSIVFEQVPAPGTEVPWGTVVQLLAYDEVVLDTGEELVTVPSVLGLSMREVAARLANAGLRLQVHGSGLAVRQEPAAGAEVPRDYVVNVFFASPAAN
;
A
#
# COMPACT_ATOMS: atom_id res chain seq x y z
N THR A 1 -19.77 11.42 -10.43
CA THR A 1 -18.92 12.62 -10.62
C THR A 1 -17.54 12.16 -11.04
N GLY A 2 -16.90 12.89 -11.95
CA GLY A 2 -15.54 12.61 -12.40
C GLY A 2 -14.48 13.31 -11.56
N PHE A 3 -13.28 12.75 -11.57
CA PHE A 3 -12.05 13.29 -11.02
C PHE A 3 -10.93 13.15 -12.06
N TYR A 4 -9.87 13.93 -11.90
CA TYR A 4 -8.70 13.84 -12.77
C TYR A 4 -7.43 13.95 -11.93
N ASP A 5 -6.55 12.97 -12.06
CA ASP A 5 -5.26 12.93 -11.37
C ASP A 5 -4.11 13.03 -12.37
N PRO A 6 -3.46 14.19 -12.53
CA PRO A 6 -2.25 14.37 -13.33
C PRO A 6 -0.97 13.98 -12.59
N GLY A 7 -1.08 13.32 -11.43
CA GLY A 7 0.04 12.90 -10.57
C GLY A 7 0.23 13.79 -9.35
N HIS A 8 -0.46 14.93 -9.29
CA HIS A 8 -0.46 15.83 -8.15
C HIS A 8 -1.67 16.76 -8.16
N ILE A 9 -1.92 17.42 -7.03
CA ILE A 9 -2.80 18.59 -6.92
C ILE A 9 -2.11 19.67 -6.08
N LYS A 10 -2.25 20.93 -6.48
CA LYS A 10 -1.85 22.09 -5.68
C LYS A 10 -3.07 22.65 -4.99
N ILE A 11 -3.09 22.64 -3.66
CA ILE A 11 -4.27 22.99 -2.88
C ILE A 11 -3.85 23.62 -1.56
N GLY A 12 -4.44 24.77 -1.21
CA GLY A 12 -4.10 25.47 0.03
C GLY A 12 -2.63 25.86 0.20
N GLY A 13 -1.89 26.02 -0.90
CA GLY A 13 -0.44 26.32 -0.88
C GLY A 13 0.48 25.10 -0.72
N VAL A 14 -0.07 23.88 -0.63
CA VAL A 14 0.72 22.64 -0.60
C VAL A 14 0.55 21.84 -1.88
N THR A 15 1.56 21.04 -2.24
CA THR A 15 1.48 20.07 -3.33
C THR A 15 1.27 18.69 -2.76
N VAL A 16 0.09 18.12 -3.00
CA VAL A 16 -0.21 16.72 -2.65
C VAL A 16 0.12 15.86 -3.86
N ARG A 17 1.09 14.95 -3.72
CA ARG A 17 1.52 14.06 -4.79
C ARG A 17 0.74 12.74 -4.75
N CYS A 18 0.44 12.23 -5.93
CA CYS A 18 0.03 10.85 -6.11
C CYS A 18 1.24 9.92 -5.94
N TRP A 19 1.00 8.68 -5.52
CA TRP A 19 2.05 7.67 -5.48
C TRP A 19 2.42 7.16 -6.88
N ARG A 20 1.53 7.32 -7.88
CA ARG A 20 1.76 6.98 -9.28
C ARG A 20 2.33 8.18 -10.04
N ALA A 21 3.54 8.04 -10.58
CA ALA A 21 4.12 9.03 -11.48
C ALA A 21 3.23 9.21 -12.73
N GLY A 22 2.97 10.46 -13.13
CA GLY A 22 2.04 10.81 -14.20
C GLY A 22 0.54 10.71 -13.85
N GLY A 23 0.22 10.23 -12.63
CA GLY A 23 -1.14 10.15 -12.11
C GLY A 23 -2.00 9.05 -12.72
N HIS A 24 -3.25 9.02 -12.29
CA HIS A 24 -4.25 8.05 -12.73
C HIS A 24 -5.15 8.53 -13.88
N GLY A 25 -5.01 9.78 -14.32
CA GLY A 25 -5.87 10.37 -15.34
C GLY A 25 -7.32 10.51 -14.88
N ALA A 26 -8.27 10.30 -15.79
CA ALA A 26 -9.69 10.39 -15.48
C ALA A 26 -10.13 9.20 -14.60
N LEU A 27 -10.78 9.53 -13.48
CA LEU A 27 -11.25 8.58 -12.48
C LEU A 27 -12.69 8.86 -12.09
N ASN A 28 -13.46 7.82 -11.81
CA ASN A 28 -14.64 7.94 -10.95
C ASN A 28 -14.26 7.73 -9.47
N PHE A 29 -15.21 7.94 -8.56
CA PHE A 29 -14.95 7.81 -7.12
C PHE A 29 -14.48 6.40 -6.73
N THR A 30 -15.12 5.35 -7.25
CA THR A 30 -14.72 3.96 -6.97
C THR A 30 -13.27 3.72 -7.37
N GLN A 31 -12.86 4.15 -8.56
CA GLN A 31 -11.50 4.01 -9.05
C GLN A 31 -10.49 4.81 -8.22
N ALA A 32 -10.87 6.00 -7.74
CA ALA A 32 -10.02 6.76 -6.83
C ALA A 32 -9.79 6.05 -5.48
N VAL A 33 -10.79 5.30 -4.98
CA VAL A 33 -10.65 4.47 -3.79
C VAL A 33 -9.82 3.21 -4.05
N GLU A 34 -10.03 2.54 -5.19
CA GLU A 34 -9.23 1.37 -5.63
C GLU A 34 -7.73 1.69 -5.68
N SER A 35 -7.41 2.83 -6.32
CA SER A 35 -6.05 3.29 -6.55
C SER A 35 -5.46 4.08 -5.38
N SER A 36 -6.25 4.39 -4.35
CA SER A 36 -5.81 5.19 -3.20
C SER A 36 -5.25 6.56 -3.62
N CYS A 37 -5.98 7.28 -4.48
CA CYS A 37 -5.51 8.50 -5.13
C CYS A 37 -5.51 9.73 -4.20
N ASN A 38 -4.35 10.06 -3.61
CA ASN A 38 -4.21 11.21 -2.70
C ASN A 38 -4.74 12.54 -3.27
N PRO A 39 -4.48 12.91 -4.55
CA PRO A 39 -5.02 14.15 -5.10
C PRO A 39 -6.55 14.26 -5.04
N VAL A 40 -7.26 13.16 -5.34
CA VAL A 40 -8.73 13.12 -5.28
C VAL A 40 -9.22 13.29 -3.84
N PHE A 41 -8.58 12.61 -2.89
CA PHE A 41 -8.96 12.72 -1.49
C PHE A 41 -8.62 14.08 -0.88
N ALA A 42 -7.53 14.71 -1.32
CA ALA A 42 -7.20 16.08 -0.96
C ALA A 42 -8.25 17.08 -1.47
N GLU A 43 -8.65 16.98 -2.74
CA GLU A 43 -9.73 17.78 -3.33
C GLU A 43 -11.06 17.57 -2.59
N LEU A 44 -11.39 16.32 -2.22
CA LEU A 44 -12.60 16.02 -1.46
C LEU A 44 -12.59 16.68 -0.07
N GLY A 45 -11.49 16.54 0.67
CA GLY A 45 -11.39 17.05 2.03
C GLY A 45 -11.37 18.57 2.11
N ALA A 46 -10.67 19.23 1.18
CA ALA A 46 -10.47 20.67 1.21
C ALA A 46 -11.54 21.47 0.43
N GLU A 47 -12.02 20.97 -0.71
CA GLU A 47 -12.85 21.76 -1.64
C GLU A 47 -14.26 21.21 -1.81
N ARG A 48 -14.45 19.92 -2.14
CA ARG A 48 -15.79 19.39 -2.47
C ARG A 48 -16.69 19.21 -1.25
N LEU A 49 -16.16 18.64 -0.17
CA LEU A 49 -16.88 18.58 1.12
C LEU A 49 -16.59 19.83 1.95
N GLY A 50 -15.33 20.27 1.92
CA GLY A 50 -14.81 21.31 2.81
C GLY A 50 -14.60 20.80 4.24
N GLY A 51 -13.74 21.49 4.98
CA GLY A 51 -13.32 21.07 6.32
C GLY A 51 -14.46 20.92 7.33
N GLN A 52 -15.48 21.78 7.25
CA GLN A 52 -16.63 21.75 8.16
C GLN A 52 -17.44 20.45 8.03
N ARG A 53 -17.92 20.13 6.83
CA ARG A 53 -18.71 18.93 6.57
C ARG A 53 -17.87 17.67 6.76
N PHE A 54 -16.59 17.73 6.42
CA PHE A 54 -15.71 16.58 6.61
C PHE A 54 -15.48 16.30 8.10
N TYR A 55 -15.24 17.33 8.91
CA TYR A 55 -15.15 17.23 10.37
C TYR A 55 -16.42 16.64 11.00
N GLU A 56 -17.61 17.07 10.56
CA GLU A 56 -18.89 16.51 11.02
C GLU A 56 -18.96 15.00 10.80
N TYR A 57 -18.55 14.50 9.63
CA TYR A 57 -18.51 13.06 9.38
C TYR A 57 -17.44 12.36 10.22
N ILE A 58 -16.25 12.95 10.40
CA ILE A 58 -15.20 12.41 11.28
C ILE A 58 -15.75 12.20 12.70
N GLN A 59 -16.47 13.20 13.25
CA GLN A 59 -17.11 13.07 14.56
C GLN A 59 -18.25 12.04 14.58
N ARG A 60 -19.10 12.00 13.54
CA ARG A 60 -20.17 10.99 13.44
C ARG A 60 -19.62 9.57 13.41
N PHE A 61 -18.46 9.34 12.81
CA PHE A 61 -17.74 8.06 12.88
C PHE A 61 -17.09 7.79 14.24
N GLY A 62 -16.96 8.79 15.12
CA GLY A 62 -16.47 8.65 16.50
C GLY A 62 -15.00 8.96 16.69
N PHE A 63 -14.33 9.48 15.68
CA PHE A 63 -12.95 9.93 15.80
C PHE A 63 -12.88 11.20 16.67
N GLY A 64 -11.81 11.30 17.47
CA GLY A 64 -11.60 12.42 18.39
C GLY A 64 -12.23 12.21 19.76
N GLU A 65 -13.02 11.14 19.93
CA GLU A 65 -13.67 10.75 21.17
C GLU A 65 -13.31 9.32 21.56
N LYS A 66 -13.52 8.98 22.82
CA LYS A 66 -13.43 7.60 23.31
C LYS A 66 -14.57 6.79 22.70
N THR A 67 -14.30 5.57 22.25
CA THR A 67 -15.32 4.64 21.73
C THR A 67 -16.28 4.17 22.81
N GLY A 68 -15.87 4.24 24.08
CA GLY A 68 -16.68 3.79 25.22
C GLY A 68 -16.50 2.31 25.52
N ILE A 69 -15.45 1.68 25.00
CA ILE A 69 -15.08 0.31 25.36
C ILE A 69 -14.87 0.19 26.88
N ASP A 70 -15.35 -0.91 27.43
CA ASP A 70 -15.20 -1.33 28.83
C ASP A 70 -13.78 -1.84 29.14
N PHE A 71 -12.76 -1.18 28.59
CA PHE A 71 -11.35 -1.47 28.80
C PHE A 71 -10.59 -0.18 29.15
N PRO A 72 -9.73 -0.18 30.19
CA PRO A 72 -9.05 1.03 30.65
C PRO A 72 -7.99 1.52 29.65
N GLY A 73 -7.64 2.81 29.76
CA GLY A 73 -6.51 3.38 29.01
C GLY A 73 -6.83 3.84 27.58
N GLU A 74 -8.10 3.96 27.22
CA GLU A 74 -8.48 4.39 25.87
C GLU A 74 -8.00 5.83 25.55
N ALA A 75 -7.30 5.96 24.42
CA ALA A 75 -6.93 7.24 23.83
C ALA A 75 -8.02 7.75 22.87
N LYS A 76 -8.22 9.07 22.84
CA LYS A 76 -9.24 9.73 22.00
C LYS A 76 -8.81 10.02 20.55
N GLY A 77 -7.53 9.79 20.22
CA GLY A 77 -6.93 10.25 18.96
C GLY A 77 -6.69 11.76 18.94
N MET A 78 -6.47 12.31 17.75
CA MET A 78 -6.19 13.73 17.50
C MET A 78 -6.88 14.19 16.22
N VAL A 79 -8.01 14.88 16.37
CA VAL A 79 -8.79 15.38 15.22
C VAL A 79 -8.66 16.90 15.14
N PRO A 80 -8.30 17.46 13.97
CA PRO A 80 -8.28 18.90 13.78
C PRO A 80 -9.69 19.48 13.79
N VAL A 81 -9.86 20.65 14.42
CA VAL A 81 -11.14 21.37 14.46
C VAL A 81 -11.13 22.51 13.42
N PRO A 82 -12.18 22.65 12.58
CA PRO A 82 -12.31 23.76 11.63
C PRO A 82 -12.25 25.13 12.31
N GLY A 83 -11.73 26.15 11.62
CA GLY A 83 -11.70 27.55 12.07
C GLY A 83 -10.74 27.89 13.22
N LYS A 84 -9.92 26.92 13.69
CA LYS A 84 -8.96 27.14 14.79
C LYS A 84 -7.60 27.69 14.37
N ILE A 85 -7.31 27.77 13.07
CA ILE A 85 -6.04 28.26 12.55
C ILE A 85 -6.26 29.41 11.58
N GLN A 86 -5.40 30.42 11.66
CA GLN A 86 -5.50 31.64 10.84
C GLN A 86 -5.02 31.42 9.40
N PHE A 87 -4.05 30.52 9.21
CA PHE A 87 -3.44 30.22 7.91
C PHE A 87 -3.30 28.71 7.71
N GLY A 88 -3.36 28.24 6.46
CA GLY A 88 -3.13 26.84 6.11
C GLY A 88 -4.30 25.89 6.35
N GLU A 89 -5.51 26.40 6.60
CA GLU A 89 -6.69 25.55 6.83
C GLU A 89 -7.01 24.63 5.66
N THR A 90 -7.01 25.16 4.44
CA THR A 90 -7.23 24.37 3.22
C THR A 90 -6.18 23.26 3.08
N ALA A 91 -4.90 23.56 3.32
CA ALA A 91 -3.83 22.57 3.27
C ALA A 91 -3.99 21.47 4.34
N ARG A 92 -4.40 21.85 5.56
CA ARG A 92 -4.69 20.91 6.63
C ARG A 92 -5.80 19.93 6.21
N TRP A 93 -6.92 20.44 5.68
CA TRP A 93 -8.03 19.59 5.25
C TRP A 93 -7.72 18.76 4.01
N ALA A 94 -6.84 19.25 3.13
CA ALA A 94 -6.30 18.46 2.04
C ALA A 94 -5.53 17.23 2.57
N ASN A 95 -4.66 17.43 3.57
CA ASN A 95 -3.94 16.33 4.22
C ASN A 95 -4.88 15.34 4.93
N VAL A 96 -5.85 15.86 5.68
CA VAL A 96 -6.85 15.04 6.38
C VAL A 96 -7.65 14.19 5.38
N GLY A 97 -7.86 14.70 4.17
CA GLY A 97 -8.51 13.99 3.05
C GLY A 97 -8.01 12.57 2.86
N PHE A 98 -6.69 12.37 2.91
CA PHE A 98 -6.05 11.08 2.74
C PHE A 98 -5.44 10.53 4.05
N GLY A 99 -5.90 11.02 5.20
CA GLY A 99 -5.54 10.48 6.51
C GLY A 99 -4.24 11.01 7.11
N GLN A 100 -3.72 12.16 6.64
CA GLN A 100 -2.56 12.83 7.21
C GLN A 100 -2.94 14.06 8.04
N GLY A 101 -2.21 14.35 9.11
CA GLY A 101 -2.55 15.44 10.04
C GLY A 101 -3.79 15.16 10.91
N ILE A 102 -4.20 13.89 10.99
CA ILE A 102 -5.23 13.36 11.88
C ILE A 102 -4.68 12.10 12.55
N GLY A 103 -4.96 11.92 13.83
CA GLY A 103 -4.58 10.74 14.61
C GLY A 103 -5.82 9.96 15.04
N ALA A 104 -5.80 8.65 14.84
CA ALA A 104 -6.85 7.74 15.28
C ALA A 104 -6.23 6.49 15.92
N THR A 105 -6.95 5.88 16.87
CA THR A 105 -6.56 4.57 17.40
C THR A 105 -6.95 3.46 16.42
N PRO A 106 -6.26 2.30 16.43
CA PRO A 106 -6.69 1.14 15.65
C PRO A 106 -8.14 0.74 15.96
N LEU A 107 -8.58 0.89 17.21
CA LEU A 107 -9.97 0.62 17.61
C LEU A 107 -10.96 1.59 16.97
N GLN A 108 -10.67 2.89 16.93
CA GLN A 108 -11.52 3.86 16.22
C GLN A 108 -11.63 3.53 14.72
N MET A 109 -10.52 3.14 14.08
CA MET A 109 -10.52 2.70 12.68
C MET A 109 -11.35 1.43 12.47
N LEU A 110 -11.25 0.46 13.38
CA LEU A 110 -12.04 -0.77 13.34
C LEU A 110 -13.54 -0.48 13.51
N VAL A 111 -13.92 0.37 14.47
CA VAL A 111 -15.31 0.79 14.70
C VAL A 111 -15.87 1.52 13.47
N ALA A 112 -15.09 2.38 12.82
CA ALA A 112 -15.51 3.05 11.59
C ALA A 112 -15.75 2.06 10.45
N MET A 113 -14.88 1.06 10.28
CA MET A 113 -15.07 0.00 9.28
C MET A 113 -16.28 -0.89 9.62
N ALA A 114 -16.43 -1.29 10.87
CA ALA A 114 -17.57 -2.06 11.35
C ALA A 114 -18.89 -1.29 11.16
N THR A 115 -18.88 0.04 11.28
CA THR A 115 -20.05 0.88 11.00
C THR A 115 -20.50 0.75 9.54
N ILE A 116 -19.56 0.71 8.59
CA ILE A 116 -19.88 0.51 7.17
C ILE A 116 -20.42 -0.90 6.94
N ALA A 117 -19.78 -1.91 7.53
CA ALA A 117 -20.21 -3.31 7.47
C ALA A 117 -21.62 -3.51 8.06
N ASN A 118 -21.94 -2.80 9.14
CA ASN A 118 -23.20 -2.87 9.87
C ASN A 118 -24.26 -1.90 9.32
N GLY A 119 -24.36 -1.77 7.99
CA GLY A 119 -25.40 -0.97 7.33
C GLY A 119 -25.40 0.52 7.72
N GLY A 120 -24.28 1.07 8.16
CA GLY A 120 -24.15 2.47 8.58
C GLY A 120 -24.47 2.74 10.05
N VAL A 121 -24.64 1.70 10.88
CA VAL A 121 -24.85 1.84 12.34
C VAL A 121 -23.55 1.61 13.10
N ARG A 122 -23.09 2.65 13.78
CA ARG A 122 -21.98 2.55 14.72
C ARG A 122 -22.48 1.95 16.02
N VAL A 123 -21.75 0.98 16.54
CA VAL A 123 -22.02 0.32 17.83
C VAL A 123 -20.87 0.56 18.79
N THR A 124 -21.17 0.70 20.07
CA THR A 124 -20.13 0.72 21.12
C THR A 124 -19.43 -0.65 21.14
N PRO A 125 -18.10 -0.72 20.97
CA PRO A 125 -17.37 -1.97 21.09
C PRO A 125 -17.28 -2.39 22.55
N HIS A 126 -17.38 -3.69 22.82
CA HIS A 126 -17.21 -4.25 24.15
C HIS A 126 -16.12 -5.31 24.21
N PHE A 127 -15.34 -5.32 25.28
CA PHE A 127 -14.38 -6.38 25.57
C PHE A 127 -15.05 -7.53 26.36
N LEU A 128 -15.87 -7.19 27.35
CA LEU A 128 -16.61 -8.14 28.16
C LEU A 128 -17.94 -8.50 27.51
N LYS A 129 -18.28 -9.79 27.54
CA LYS A 129 -19.61 -10.28 27.14
C LYS A 129 -20.64 -10.09 28.26
N GLY A 130 -20.21 -10.16 29.51
CA GLY A 130 -21.05 -10.08 30.69
C GLY A 130 -20.32 -10.60 31.93
N ILE A 131 -20.89 -10.36 33.10
CA ILE A 131 -20.37 -10.83 34.39
C ILE A 131 -21.30 -11.90 34.93
N LEU A 132 -20.74 -13.06 35.29
CA LEU A 132 -21.46 -14.14 35.95
C LEU A 132 -21.13 -14.14 37.44
N ASP A 133 -22.12 -14.46 38.28
CA ASP A 133 -21.88 -14.78 39.69
C ASP A 133 -21.27 -16.20 39.84
N HIS A 134 -20.96 -16.57 41.09
CA HIS A 134 -20.36 -17.87 41.40
C HIS A 134 -21.27 -19.08 41.06
N ASN A 135 -22.56 -18.85 40.82
CA ASN A 135 -23.51 -19.88 40.40
C ASN A 135 -23.72 -19.91 38.88
N GLY A 136 -22.98 -19.08 38.13
CA GLY A 136 -23.11 -18.96 36.68
C GLY A 136 -24.30 -18.11 36.22
N ARG A 137 -24.96 -17.37 37.11
CA ARG A 137 -26.06 -16.47 36.73
C ARG A 137 -25.49 -15.14 36.25
N LEU A 138 -26.00 -14.65 35.11
CA LEU A 138 -25.64 -13.34 34.57
C LEU A 138 -26.13 -12.23 35.51
N ILE A 139 -25.18 -11.42 36.00
CA ILE A 139 -25.46 -10.30 36.92
C ILE A 139 -25.22 -8.93 36.27
N GLN A 140 -24.48 -8.88 35.17
CA GLN A 140 -24.28 -7.67 34.40
C GLN A 140 -24.09 -8.01 32.92
N GLU A 141 -24.82 -7.31 32.06
CA GLU A 141 -24.67 -7.33 30.61
C GLU A 141 -24.18 -5.96 30.13
N TYR A 142 -23.41 -5.93 29.05
CA TYR A 142 -22.89 -4.71 28.46
C TYR A 142 -23.68 -4.39 27.19
N GLU A 143 -24.65 -3.47 27.31
CA GLU A 143 -25.49 -3.07 26.18
C GLU A 143 -24.72 -2.17 25.20
N ALA A 144 -24.68 -2.58 23.93
CA ALA A 144 -24.08 -1.80 22.87
C ALA A 144 -25.01 -0.65 22.45
N THR A 145 -24.58 0.59 22.68
CA THR A 145 -25.29 1.77 22.15
C THR A 145 -25.17 1.80 20.63
N GLN A 146 -26.27 2.11 19.94
CA GLN A 146 -26.33 2.17 18.47
C GLN A 146 -26.53 3.60 17.98
N THR A 147 -25.78 4.02 16.96
CA THR A 147 -25.89 5.37 16.36
C THR A 147 -25.83 5.29 14.84
N ARG A 148 -26.82 5.87 14.15
CA ARG A 148 -26.88 5.92 12.68
C ARG A 148 -25.91 6.97 12.12
N VAL A 149 -24.85 6.51 11.45
CA VAL A 149 -23.83 7.37 10.83
C VAL A 149 -24.07 7.56 9.34
N LEU A 150 -24.40 6.48 8.63
CA LEU A 150 -24.70 6.51 7.20
C LEU A 150 -26.12 6.01 6.97
N LYS A 151 -26.73 6.46 5.86
CA LYS A 151 -27.91 5.78 5.32
C LYS A 151 -27.51 4.36 4.90
N GLU A 152 -28.43 3.42 4.98
CA GLU A 152 -28.19 2.03 4.62
C GLU A 152 -27.73 1.91 3.16
N GLU A 153 -28.32 2.67 2.24
CA GLU A 153 -27.94 2.66 0.83
C GLU A 153 -26.53 3.21 0.61
N THR A 154 -26.12 4.21 1.39
CA THR A 154 -24.76 4.75 1.35
C THR A 154 -23.75 3.72 1.90
N ALA A 155 -24.09 3.03 2.98
CA ALA A 155 -23.27 1.95 3.51
C ALA A 155 -23.11 0.81 2.49
N ALA A 156 -24.20 0.39 1.85
CA ALA A 156 -24.20 -0.64 0.82
C ALA A 156 -23.34 -0.25 -0.39
N GLN A 157 -23.42 1.01 -0.85
CA GLN A 157 -22.53 1.53 -1.90
C GLN A 157 -21.06 1.49 -1.47
N MET A 158 -20.76 1.87 -0.23
CA MET A 158 -19.41 1.81 0.31
C MET A 158 -18.87 0.38 0.41
N VAL A 159 -19.70 -0.60 0.77
CA VAL A 159 -19.33 -2.03 0.73
C VAL A 159 -18.91 -2.44 -0.68
N GLN A 160 -19.65 -2.06 -1.71
CA GLN A 160 -19.29 -2.38 -3.10
C GLN A 160 -17.96 -1.72 -3.51
N ILE A 161 -17.74 -0.46 -3.10
CA ILE A 161 -16.49 0.25 -3.38
C ILE A 161 -15.31 -0.44 -2.69
N LEU A 162 -15.44 -0.77 -1.40
CA LEU A 162 -14.41 -1.47 -0.62
C LEU A 162 -14.17 -2.90 -1.10
N ARG A 163 -15.20 -3.56 -1.61
CA ARG A 163 -15.06 -4.84 -2.32
C ARG A 163 -14.22 -4.66 -3.58
N SER A 164 -14.48 -3.61 -4.36
CA SER A 164 -13.74 -3.31 -5.58
C SER A 164 -12.24 -3.03 -5.32
N VAL A 165 -11.89 -2.45 -4.16
CA VAL A 165 -10.48 -2.29 -3.75
C VAL A 165 -9.76 -3.64 -3.67
N VAL A 166 -10.43 -4.69 -3.20
CA VAL A 166 -9.88 -6.04 -3.13
C VAL A 166 -9.88 -6.70 -4.50
N VAL A 167 -10.94 -6.56 -5.30
CA VAL A 167 -11.00 -7.22 -6.63
C VAL A 167 -10.05 -6.56 -7.64
N ASN A 168 -10.08 -5.24 -7.73
CA ASN A 168 -9.51 -4.47 -8.83
C ASN A 168 -8.37 -3.54 -8.39
N GLY A 169 -8.19 -3.36 -7.08
CA GLY A 169 -7.34 -2.31 -6.53
C GLY A 169 -6.16 -2.81 -5.70
N SER A 170 -5.67 -1.92 -4.85
CA SER A 170 -4.50 -2.14 -4.00
C SER A 170 -4.65 -3.22 -2.93
N GLY A 171 -5.84 -3.77 -2.71
CA GLY A 171 -6.15 -4.73 -1.64
C GLY A 171 -6.21 -6.19 -2.05
N SER A 172 -5.81 -6.56 -3.27
CA SER A 172 -6.05 -7.90 -3.85
C SER A 172 -5.50 -9.09 -3.07
N ARG A 173 -4.44 -8.88 -2.29
CA ARG A 173 -3.86 -9.93 -1.43
C ARG A 173 -4.72 -10.30 -0.22
N ALA A 174 -5.78 -9.54 0.06
CA ALA A 174 -6.75 -9.85 1.10
C ALA A 174 -7.87 -10.79 0.63
N GLU A 175 -7.92 -11.18 -0.65
CA GLU A 175 -8.99 -12.04 -1.17
C GLU A 175 -8.94 -13.45 -0.57
N ILE A 176 -10.10 -13.95 -0.12
CA ILE A 176 -10.25 -15.29 0.43
C ILE A 176 -11.21 -16.11 -0.47
N PRO A 177 -10.76 -17.22 -1.07
CA PRO A 177 -11.64 -18.07 -1.87
C PRO A 177 -12.90 -18.49 -1.10
N GLY A 178 -14.09 -18.20 -1.65
CA GLY A 178 -15.37 -18.54 -1.02
C GLY A 178 -15.89 -17.51 0.00
N TYR A 179 -15.10 -16.49 0.38
CA TYR A 179 -15.55 -15.35 1.19
C TYR A 179 -15.23 -14.03 0.47
N ARG A 180 -16.25 -13.27 0.10
CA ARG A 180 -16.02 -11.93 -0.45
C ARG A 180 -15.44 -11.03 0.63
N VAL A 181 -14.26 -10.46 0.39
CA VAL A 181 -13.62 -9.53 1.33
C VAL A 181 -13.84 -8.10 0.84
N ALA A 182 -14.18 -7.20 1.77
CA ALA A 182 -14.19 -5.76 1.55
C ALA A 182 -13.19 -5.11 2.50
N GLY A 183 -12.37 -4.19 2.00
CA GLY A 183 -11.37 -3.55 2.84
C GLY A 183 -10.56 -2.47 2.14
N LYS A 184 -9.63 -1.87 2.86
CA LYS A 184 -8.77 -0.81 2.36
C LYS A 184 -7.37 -0.90 2.96
N THR A 185 -6.40 -0.60 2.11
CA THR A 185 -4.98 -0.43 2.43
C THR A 185 -4.69 0.95 3.03
N GLY A 186 -3.77 1.01 3.98
CA GLY A 186 -3.21 2.25 4.52
C GLY A 186 -1.68 2.24 4.48
N THR A 187 -1.10 3.38 4.11
CA THR A 187 0.34 3.63 4.16
C THR A 187 0.55 5.05 4.69
N ALA A 188 0.69 5.20 6.00
CA ALA A 188 0.84 6.50 6.65
C ALA A 188 2.31 6.81 6.92
N GLN A 189 2.72 8.06 6.71
CA GLN A 189 4.05 8.54 7.08
C GLN A 189 4.08 8.94 8.56
N VAL A 190 5.21 8.70 9.22
CA VAL A 190 5.37 9.01 10.65
C VAL A 190 5.96 10.40 10.82
N ALA A 191 5.34 11.23 11.64
CA ALA A 191 5.83 12.56 11.98
C ALA A 191 6.82 12.51 13.15
N GLU A 192 8.01 13.07 12.98
CA GLU A 192 9.02 13.24 14.02
C GLU A 192 9.68 14.62 13.88
N GLY A 193 9.88 15.33 15.00
CA GLY A 193 10.54 16.66 14.99
C GLY A 193 9.82 17.71 14.12
N GLY A 194 8.50 17.63 13.99
CA GLY A 194 7.70 18.57 13.19
C GLY A 194 7.67 18.30 11.68
N ARG A 195 8.25 17.18 11.22
CA ARG A 195 8.27 16.79 9.80
C ARG A 195 7.90 15.32 9.61
N TYR A 196 7.39 14.96 8.44
CA TYR A 196 7.23 13.55 8.08
C TYR A 196 8.59 12.93 7.78
N THR A 197 8.78 11.72 8.27
CA THR A 197 9.97 10.91 8.03
C THR A 197 9.71 9.91 6.91
N GLU A 198 10.75 9.16 6.53
CA GLU A 198 10.62 8.02 5.63
C GLU A 198 9.97 6.80 6.30
N ARG A 199 9.87 6.80 7.63
CA ARG A 199 9.20 5.73 8.38
C ARG A 199 7.71 5.70 8.04
N ARG A 200 7.19 4.49 7.90
CA ARG A 200 5.81 4.23 7.55
C ARG A 200 5.11 3.35 8.57
N ILE A 201 3.81 3.54 8.65
CA ILE A 201 2.87 2.62 9.29
C ILE A 201 2.03 2.03 8.16
N SER A 202 2.05 0.71 8.06
CA SER A 202 1.38 -0.03 7.00
C SER A 202 0.19 -0.77 7.60
N SER A 203 -0.97 -0.63 6.98
CA SER A 203 -2.18 -1.23 7.52
C SER A 203 -3.11 -1.79 6.47
N PHE A 204 -3.95 -2.72 6.91
CA PHE A 204 -5.12 -3.16 6.18
C PHE A 204 -6.29 -3.25 7.16
N VAL A 205 -7.41 -2.66 6.79
CA VAL A 205 -8.66 -2.72 7.56
C VAL A 205 -9.77 -3.21 6.65
N GLY A 206 -10.59 -4.13 7.14
CA GLY A 206 -11.65 -4.72 6.32
C GLY A 206 -12.57 -5.62 7.12
N PHE A 207 -13.52 -6.22 6.40
CA PHE A 207 -14.49 -7.16 6.95
C PHE A 207 -14.86 -8.23 5.92
N ALA A 208 -15.37 -9.34 6.43
CA ALA A 208 -15.84 -10.44 5.60
C ALA A 208 -16.95 -11.23 6.31
N PRO A 209 -17.81 -11.92 5.53
CA PRO A 209 -18.08 -11.69 4.11
C PRO A 209 -18.59 -10.26 3.81
N ALA A 210 -18.39 -9.75 2.60
CA ALA A 210 -18.77 -8.38 2.25
C ALA A 210 -20.29 -8.18 2.17
N ASP A 211 -21.02 -9.22 1.77
CA ASP A 211 -22.48 -9.26 1.57
C ASP A 211 -23.27 -9.73 2.79
N ASP A 212 -22.61 -10.45 3.71
CA ASP A 212 -23.15 -10.79 5.03
C ASP A 212 -22.01 -10.66 6.06
N PRO A 213 -21.69 -9.42 6.53
CA PRO A 213 -20.54 -9.20 7.39
C PRO A 213 -20.65 -9.88 8.74
N ARG A 214 -19.66 -10.72 9.06
CA ARG A 214 -19.59 -11.46 10.34
C ARG A 214 -18.44 -11.02 11.23
N ILE A 215 -17.35 -10.57 10.63
CA ILE A 215 -16.15 -10.13 11.34
C ILE A 215 -15.49 -8.96 10.62
N ALA A 216 -15.00 -7.98 11.38
CA ALA A 216 -14.13 -6.92 10.91
C ALA A 216 -12.78 -7.02 11.64
N ALA A 217 -11.70 -6.69 10.95
CA ALA A 217 -10.37 -6.67 11.54
C ALA A 217 -9.52 -5.53 10.98
N ILE A 218 -8.50 -5.15 11.75
CA ILE A 218 -7.46 -4.23 11.35
C ILE A 218 -6.10 -4.84 11.68
N VAL A 219 -5.20 -4.83 10.71
CA VAL A 219 -3.79 -5.18 10.88
C VAL A 219 -2.99 -3.91 10.74
N VAL A 220 -2.12 -3.63 11.71
CA VAL A 220 -1.22 -2.47 11.72
C VAL A 220 0.20 -2.94 11.95
N LEU A 221 1.10 -2.62 11.02
CA LEU A 221 2.51 -2.93 11.08
C LEU A 221 3.28 -1.63 11.26
N TYR A 222 3.92 -1.48 12.43
CA TYR A 222 4.72 -0.32 12.76
C TYR A 222 6.15 -0.50 12.27
N TYR A 223 6.66 0.49 11.52
CA TYR A 223 8.05 0.55 11.09
C TYR A 223 8.55 -0.73 10.38
N PRO A 224 7.80 -1.28 9.40
CA PRO A 224 8.25 -2.46 8.67
C PRO A 224 9.57 -2.16 7.95
N LYS A 225 10.47 -3.15 7.94
CA LYS A 225 11.74 -3.07 7.22
C LYS A 225 11.57 -3.64 5.81
N GLY A 226 12.10 -2.95 4.80
CA GLY A 226 11.96 -3.35 3.40
C GLY A 226 10.64 -2.84 2.80
N GLU A 227 9.77 -3.74 2.38
CA GLU A 227 8.46 -3.38 1.82
C GLU A 227 7.55 -2.71 2.85
N THR A 228 6.90 -1.61 2.46
CA THR A 228 6.08 -0.75 3.33
C THR A 228 4.66 -0.54 2.84
N TYR A 229 4.27 -1.06 1.67
CA TYR A 229 2.89 -0.93 1.18
C TYR A 229 1.94 -1.85 1.97
N GLY A 230 0.92 -1.27 2.62
CA GLY A 230 -0.05 -2.04 3.43
C GLY A 230 -0.75 -3.18 2.66
N GLY A 231 -1.00 -2.98 1.36
CA GLY A 231 -1.55 -4.03 0.48
C GLY A 231 -0.62 -5.21 0.23
N VAL A 232 0.68 -5.07 0.46
CA VAL A 232 1.67 -6.12 0.27
C VAL A 232 1.94 -6.88 1.56
N ILE A 233 2.09 -6.18 2.68
CA ILE A 233 2.51 -6.80 3.94
C ILE A 233 1.38 -7.00 4.97
N ALA A 234 0.37 -6.13 5.02
CA ALA A 234 -0.71 -6.26 6.00
C ALA A 234 -1.91 -7.06 5.46
N ALA A 235 -2.20 -6.97 4.15
CA ALA A 235 -3.31 -7.68 3.53
C ALA A 235 -3.21 -9.22 3.60
N PRO A 236 -2.03 -9.87 3.41
CA PRO A 236 -1.91 -11.32 3.59
C PRO A 236 -2.15 -11.76 5.04
N VAL A 237 -1.64 -11.00 6.02
CA VAL A 237 -1.87 -11.29 7.44
C VAL A 237 -3.36 -11.17 7.78
N PHE A 238 -4.03 -10.15 7.26
CA PHE A 238 -5.48 -10.00 7.39
C PHE A 238 -6.22 -11.22 6.81
N LYS A 239 -5.82 -11.67 5.61
CA LYS A 239 -6.43 -12.82 4.93
C LYS A 239 -6.38 -14.07 5.81
N GLU A 240 -5.19 -14.42 6.32
CA GLU A 240 -4.99 -15.62 7.13
C GLU A 240 -5.82 -15.60 8.42
N ILE A 241 -5.84 -14.45 9.12
CA ILE A 241 -6.61 -14.30 10.37
C ILE A 241 -8.11 -14.42 10.12
N ILE A 242 -8.62 -13.74 9.08
CA ILE A 242 -10.05 -13.73 8.79
C ILE A 242 -10.53 -15.09 8.26
N GLU A 243 -9.73 -15.77 7.45
CA GLU A 243 -10.05 -17.11 6.94
C GLU A 243 -10.21 -18.12 8.09
N ASP A 244 -9.22 -18.22 8.99
CA ASP A 244 -9.29 -19.11 10.16
C ASP A 244 -10.45 -18.72 11.11
N ALA A 245 -10.65 -17.42 11.35
CA ALA A 245 -11.75 -16.96 12.21
C ALA A 245 -13.13 -17.31 11.65
N LEU A 246 -13.37 -17.10 10.35
CA LEU A 246 -14.64 -17.43 9.70
C LEU A 246 -14.93 -18.93 9.71
N GLU A 247 -13.90 -19.76 9.51
CA GLU A 247 -14.03 -21.22 9.61
C GLU A 247 -14.41 -21.66 11.03
N ARG A 248 -13.73 -21.11 12.05
CA ARG A 248 -14.06 -21.40 13.47
C ARG A 248 -15.45 -20.91 13.87
N MET A 249 -15.91 -19.81 13.27
CA MET A 249 -17.27 -19.30 13.45
C MET A 249 -18.32 -20.13 12.71
N GLY A 250 -17.93 -21.12 11.92
CA GLY A 250 -18.83 -21.95 11.12
C GLY A 250 -19.51 -21.19 9.99
N VAL A 251 -18.93 -20.08 9.53
CA VAL A 251 -19.50 -19.31 8.41
C VAL A 251 -19.29 -20.13 7.13
N PRO A 252 -20.35 -20.51 6.41
CA PRO A 252 -20.20 -21.38 5.26
C PRO A 252 -19.45 -20.65 4.14
N ARG A 253 -18.45 -21.32 3.55
CA ARG A 253 -17.88 -20.85 2.29
C ARG A 253 -18.97 -20.88 1.22
N ARG A 254 -19.02 -19.86 0.39
CA ARG A 254 -19.89 -19.92 -0.78
C ARG A 254 -19.39 -21.01 -1.72
N GLN A 255 -20.30 -21.89 -2.09
CA GLN A 255 -20.19 -22.61 -3.35
C GLN A 255 -20.42 -21.59 -4.45
N GLU A 256 -19.36 -20.89 -4.85
CA GLU A 256 -19.44 -20.23 -6.15
C GLU A 256 -19.71 -21.33 -7.17
N PRO A 257 -20.68 -21.16 -8.09
CA PRO A 257 -20.72 -22.02 -9.25
C PRO A 257 -19.30 -22.07 -9.82
N ALA A 258 -18.81 -23.25 -10.23
CA ALA A 258 -17.69 -23.30 -11.18
C ALA A 258 -17.98 -22.22 -12.22
N PRO A 259 -17.06 -21.26 -12.42
CA PRO A 259 -17.36 -19.92 -12.93
C PRO A 259 -18.37 -20.01 -14.07
N ARG A 260 -19.62 -19.61 -13.79
CA ARG A 260 -20.74 -19.81 -14.72
C ARG A 260 -20.49 -19.00 -15.99
N SER A 261 -20.44 -19.74 -17.10
CA SER A 261 -20.48 -19.34 -18.52
C SER A 261 -19.37 -18.42 -19.05
N GLN A 262 -18.32 -19.04 -19.59
CA GLN A 262 -17.79 -19.00 -20.98
C GLN A 262 -18.11 -17.86 -21.98
N ALA A 263 -18.66 -16.72 -21.58
CA ALA A 263 -18.76 -15.54 -22.44
C ALA A 263 -17.83 -14.47 -21.87
N ASN A 264 -16.65 -14.32 -22.48
CA ASN A 264 -15.49 -13.48 -22.09
C ASN A 264 -14.37 -14.19 -21.31
N VAL A 265 -14.12 -15.45 -21.64
CA VAL A 265 -12.78 -16.06 -21.51
C VAL A 265 -11.88 -15.45 -22.59
N PHE A 266 -11.37 -14.25 -22.36
CA PHE A 266 -9.99 -14.00 -22.78
C PHE A 266 -9.13 -14.79 -21.79
N GLN A 267 -8.74 -15.96 -22.27
CA GLN A 267 -7.97 -17.04 -21.65
C GLN A 267 -7.30 -16.72 -20.30
N ARG A 268 -7.67 -17.53 -19.28
CA ARG A 268 -6.86 -17.80 -18.09
C ARG A 268 -5.61 -18.58 -18.48
N GLN A 269 -4.67 -17.96 -19.19
CA GLN A 269 -3.31 -18.47 -19.23
C GLN A 269 -2.55 -17.85 -18.05
N ASN A 270 -1.99 -18.70 -17.18
CA ASN A 270 -0.89 -18.22 -16.35
C ASN A 270 0.27 -17.92 -17.30
N VAL A 271 0.84 -16.74 -17.12
CA VAL A 271 1.94 -16.24 -17.93
C VAL A 271 3.17 -16.23 -17.03
N ARG A 272 4.30 -16.70 -17.55
CA ARG A 272 5.58 -16.53 -16.87
C ARG A 272 6.01 -15.08 -17.00
N VAL A 273 6.28 -14.45 -15.86
CA VAL A 273 6.77 -13.08 -15.81
C VAL A 273 8.13 -13.02 -16.53
N PRO A 274 8.26 -12.30 -17.65
CA PRO A 274 9.52 -12.18 -18.38
C PRO A 274 10.49 -11.30 -17.58
N ASN A 275 11.80 -11.53 -17.74
CA ASN A 275 12.81 -10.66 -17.15
C ASN A 275 12.91 -9.36 -17.95
N VAL A 276 12.50 -8.25 -17.36
CA VAL A 276 12.63 -6.91 -17.97
C VAL A 276 13.60 -6.01 -17.21
N LEU A 277 14.42 -6.58 -16.31
CA LEU A 277 15.50 -5.83 -15.66
C LEU A 277 16.53 -5.36 -16.69
N ASN A 278 17.04 -4.14 -16.51
CA ASN A 278 17.96 -3.42 -17.40
C ASN A 278 17.40 -3.04 -18.77
N PHE A 279 16.11 -3.25 -19.03
CA PHE A 279 15.48 -2.78 -20.26
C PHE A 279 15.05 -1.31 -20.14
N PRO A 280 15.13 -0.53 -21.23
CA PRO A 280 14.47 0.77 -21.32
C PRO A 280 12.97 0.62 -21.10
N ARG A 281 12.31 1.63 -20.52
CA ARG A 281 10.87 1.56 -20.20
C ARG A 281 10.04 1.06 -21.39
N GLN A 282 10.14 1.71 -22.54
CA GLN A 282 9.32 1.37 -23.71
C GLN A 282 9.48 -0.10 -24.15
N GLU A 283 10.67 -0.67 -23.97
CA GLU A 283 10.95 -2.05 -24.34
C GLU A 283 10.39 -3.02 -23.30
N ALA A 284 10.59 -2.74 -22.01
CA ALA A 284 9.97 -3.49 -20.90
C ALA A 284 8.43 -3.50 -20.99
N GLU A 285 7.84 -2.37 -21.34
CA GLU A 285 6.40 -2.21 -21.57
C GLU A 285 5.90 -3.12 -22.69
N SER A 286 6.64 -3.13 -23.81
CA SER A 286 6.30 -3.92 -24.99
C SER A 286 6.38 -5.42 -24.68
N ILE A 287 7.46 -5.86 -24.01
CA ILE A 287 7.67 -7.25 -23.60
C ILE A 287 6.54 -7.72 -22.67
N LEU A 288 6.18 -6.92 -21.67
CA LEU A 288 5.11 -7.29 -20.72
C LEU A 288 3.73 -7.32 -21.38
N ARG A 289 3.42 -6.36 -22.27
CA ARG A 289 2.16 -6.37 -23.03
C ARG A 289 2.05 -7.56 -23.96
N GLN A 290 3.14 -7.95 -24.61
CA GLN A 290 3.16 -9.06 -25.57
C GLN A 290 2.77 -10.39 -24.92
N VAL A 291 3.17 -10.59 -23.65
CA VAL A 291 2.79 -11.77 -22.88
C VAL A 291 1.49 -11.58 -22.10
N GLY A 292 0.80 -10.45 -22.28
CA GLY A 292 -0.51 -10.19 -21.68
C GLY A 292 -0.45 -9.75 -20.21
N LEU A 293 0.70 -9.28 -19.73
CA LEU A 293 0.85 -8.69 -18.41
C LEU A 293 0.63 -7.17 -18.47
N ARG A 294 0.13 -6.62 -17.37
CA ARG A 294 0.09 -5.17 -17.15
C ARG A 294 1.36 -4.77 -16.42
N TYR A 295 1.70 -3.49 -16.46
CA TYR A 295 2.89 -3.00 -15.77
C TYR A 295 2.60 -1.68 -15.07
N GLN A 296 3.41 -1.37 -14.07
CA GLN A 296 3.39 -0.11 -13.38
C GLN A 296 4.81 0.30 -13.02
N PHE A 297 5.24 1.48 -13.47
CA PHE A 297 6.52 2.04 -13.09
C PHE A 297 6.44 2.86 -11.79
N SER A 298 7.47 2.74 -10.97
CA SER A 298 7.87 3.66 -9.92
C SER A 298 9.24 4.26 -10.25
N GLY A 299 9.51 5.49 -9.81
CA GLY A 299 10.72 6.26 -10.17
C GLY A 299 10.58 7.07 -11.47
N GLU A 300 11.51 7.99 -11.73
CA GLU A 300 11.53 8.85 -12.94
C GLU A 300 12.45 8.31 -14.05
N GLY A 301 13.16 7.22 -13.75
CA GLY A 301 14.23 6.70 -14.57
C GLY A 301 13.93 6.06 -15.91
N SER A 302 14.84 6.13 -16.87
CA SER A 302 14.70 5.49 -18.19
C SER A 302 14.84 3.96 -18.21
N ILE A 303 15.52 3.35 -17.23
CA ILE A 303 15.87 1.90 -17.22
C ILE A 303 15.22 1.18 -16.03
N VAL A 304 14.64 0.00 -16.27
CA VAL A 304 14.11 -0.88 -15.20
C VAL A 304 15.24 -1.43 -14.34
N PHE A 305 15.20 -1.16 -13.04
CA PHE A 305 16.17 -1.63 -12.05
C PHE A 305 15.62 -2.74 -11.16
N GLU A 306 14.33 -2.69 -10.80
CA GLU A 306 13.67 -3.76 -10.06
C GLU A 306 12.35 -4.15 -10.72
N GLN A 307 11.94 -5.39 -10.48
CA GLN A 307 10.73 -5.99 -11.02
C GLN A 307 10.10 -6.91 -9.98
N VAL A 308 8.79 -6.75 -9.76
CA VAL A 308 7.99 -7.61 -8.89
C VAL A 308 6.64 -7.91 -9.58
N PRO A 309 6.19 -9.17 -9.70
CA PRO A 309 6.85 -10.40 -9.25
C PRO A 309 8.17 -10.71 -9.97
N ALA A 310 9.02 -11.53 -9.36
CA ALA A 310 10.35 -11.84 -9.88
C ALA A 310 10.26 -12.54 -11.26
N PRO A 311 11.26 -12.38 -12.13
CA PRO A 311 11.31 -13.09 -13.40
C PRO A 311 11.14 -14.61 -13.24
N GLY A 312 10.37 -15.23 -14.14
CA GLY A 312 10.05 -16.66 -14.11
C GLY A 312 8.87 -17.04 -13.20
N THR A 313 8.33 -16.12 -12.39
CA THR A 313 7.12 -16.37 -11.58
C THR A 313 5.92 -16.60 -12.49
N GLU A 314 5.09 -17.61 -12.20
CA GLU A 314 3.82 -17.82 -12.90
C GLU A 314 2.73 -16.97 -12.26
N VAL A 315 2.11 -16.10 -13.05
CA VAL A 315 1.06 -15.19 -12.59
C VAL A 315 -0.13 -15.23 -13.53
N PRO A 316 -1.35 -14.90 -13.06
CA PRO A 316 -2.50 -14.79 -13.94
C PRO A 316 -2.27 -13.74 -15.04
N TRP A 317 -2.78 -13.99 -16.26
CA TRP A 317 -2.86 -13.00 -17.33
C TRP A 317 -3.46 -11.68 -16.82
N GLY A 318 -2.90 -10.55 -17.23
CA GLY A 318 -3.31 -9.22 -16.79
C GLY A 318 -2.77 -8.80 -15.42
N THR A 319 -1.99 -9.64 -14.73
CA THR A 319 -1.29 -9.25 -13.49
C THR A 319 -0.42 -8.02 -13.74
N VAL A 320 -0.43 -7.08 -12.79
CA VAL A 320 0.41 -5.88 -12.83
C VAL A 320 1.78 -6.22 -12.27
N VAL A 321 2.80 -6.10 -13.13
CA VAL A 321 4.21 -6.16 -12.76
C VAL A 321 4.65 -4.76 -12.33
N GLN A 322 5.07 -4.61 -11.07
CA GLN A 322 5.66 -3.38 -10.57
C GLN A 322 7.13 -3.31 -10.99
N LEU A 323 7.50 -2.20 -11.62
CA LEU A 323 8.84 -1.94 -12.14
C LEU A 323 9.38 -0.68 -11.46
N LEU A 324 10.53 -0.76 -10.81
CA LEU A 324 11.24 0.43 -10.35
C LEU A 324 12.24 0.83 -11.43
N ALA A 325 12.22 2.09 -11.85
CA ALA A 325 13.14 2.59 -12.86
C ALA A 325 13.97 3.78 -12.37
N TYR A 326 15.27 3.74 -12.67
CA TYR A 326 16.25 4.79 -12.38
C TYR A 326 16.78 5.37 -13.68
N ASP A 327 17.10 6.67 -13.67
CA ASP A 327 17.72 7.27 -14.82
C ASP A 327 19.05 6.56 -14.99
N GLU A 328 19.34 6.20 -16.23
CA GLU A 328 20.72 5.97 -16.62
C GLU A 328 21.50 7.15 -16.04
N VAL A 329 22.47 6.86 -15.17
CA VAL A 329 23.28 7.91 -14.57
C VAL A 329 23.96 8.61 -15.73
N VAL A 330 23.38 9.72 -16.19
CA VAL A 330 24.09 10.70 -16.99
C VAL A 330 25.10 11.28 -16.02
N LEU A 331 26.28 10.68 -16.00
CA LEU A 331 27.38 11.13 -15.18
C LEU A 331 27.75 12.52 -15.69
N ASP A 332 27.42 13.51 -14.87
CA ASP A 332 28.17 14.76 -14.80
C ASP A 332 29.63 14.36 -14.59
N THR A 333 30.42 14.43 -15.67
CA THR A 333 31.85 14.14 -15.64
C THR A 333 32.53 15.28 -14.89
N GLY A 334 32.49 15.21 -13.56
CA GLY A 334 33.36 16.00 -12.71
C GLY A 334 34.80 15.74 -13.13
N GLU A 335 35.57 16.82 -13.28
CA GLU A 335 36.92 16.88 -13.87
C GLU A 335 38.01 16.08 -13.11
N GLU A 336 37.65 15.24 -12.14
CA GLU A 336 38.55 14.42 -11.33
C GLU A 336 38.50 12.95 -11.79
N LEU A 337 39.55 12.52 -12.50
CA LEU A 337 39.73 11.13 -12.92
C LEU A 337 40.33 10.29 -11.79
N VAL A 338 39.81 9.08 -11.60
CA VAL A 338 40.31 8.07 -10.67
C VAL A 338 40.67 6.79 -11.44
N THR A 339 41.70 6.08 -10.98
CA THR A 339 42.16 4.85 -11.63
C THR A 339 41.33 3.66 -11.17
N VAL A 340 40.80 2.88 -12.11
CA VAL A 340 40.06 1.65 -11.82
C VAL A 340 40.99 0.58 -11.21
N PRO A 341 40.76 0.13 -9.97
CA PRO A 341 41.59 -0.90 -9.34
C PRO A 341 41.24 -2.29 -9.88
N SER A 342 42.18 -3.24 -9.76
CA SER A 342 41.89 -4.65 -10.04
C SER A 342 41.05 -5.26 -8.91
N VAL A 343 39.94 -5.87 -9.29
CA VAL A 343 38.98 -6.53 -8.41
C VAL A 343 38.85 -8.03 -8.70
N LEU A 344 39.59 -8.57 -9.67
CA LEU A 344 39.55 -9.98 -10.04
C LEU A 344 39.99 -10.89 -8.88
N GLY A 345 39.30 -12.02 -8.71
CA GLY A 345 39.53 -13.00 -7.66
C GLY A 345 38.97 -12.61 -6.28
N LEU A 346 38.42 -11.41 -6.12
CA LEU A 346 37.85 -10.95 -4.86
C LEU A 346 36.40 -11.38 -4.68
N SER A 347 35.97 -11.50 -3.41
CA SER A 347 34.57 -11.64 -3.06
C SER A 347 33.79 -10.34 -3.27
N MET A 348 32.47 -10.42 -3.47
CA MET A 348 31.59 -9.24 -3.66
C MET A 348 31.80 -8.14 -2.60
N ARG A 349 32.01 -8.52 -1.34
CA ARG A 349 32.27 -7.57 -0.25
C ARG A 349 33.60 -6.84 -0.41
N GLU A 350 34.64 -7.55 -0.82
CA GLU A 350 35.97 -6.98 -1.06
C GLU A 350 36.00 -6.11 -2.31
N VAL A 351 35.25 -6.50 -3.35
CA VAL A 351 35.04 -5.67 -4.55
C VAL A 351 34.36 -4.36 -4.19
N ALA A 352 33.25 -4.42 -3.43
CA ALA A 352 32.52 -3.23 -3.01
C ALA A 352 33.39 -2.28 -2.20
N ALA A 353 34.17 -2.81 -1.24
CA ALA A 353 35.09 -2.01 -0.43
C ALA A 353 36.22 -1.38 -1.26
N ARG A 354 36.80 -2.13 -2.21
CA ARG A 354 37.91 -1.66 -3.04
C ARG A 354 37.49 -0.57 -4.02
N LEU A 355 36.31 -0.71 -4.63
CA LEU A 355 35.76 0.32 -5.53
C LEU A 355 35.33 1.57 -4.75
N ALA A 356 34.66 1.41 -3.61
CA ALA A 356 34.28 2.55 -2.77
C ALA A 356 35.50 3.37 -2.31
N ASN A 357 36.60 2.72 -1.94
CA ASN A 357 37.85 3.39 -1.56
C ASN A 357 38.51 4.13 -2.73
N ALA A 358 38.31 3.67 -3.96
CA ALA A 358 38.77 4.33 -5.18
C ALA A 358 37.80 5.44 -5.67
N GLY A 359 36.70 5.70 -4.93
CA GLY A 359 35.68 6.65 -5.35
C GLY A 359 34.82 6.15 -6.52
N LEU A 360 34.66 4.83 -6.66
CA LEU A 360 33.96 4.16 -7.76
C LEU A 360 32.73 3.41 -7.25
N ARG A 361 31.73 3.23 -8.13
CA ARG A 361 30.50 2.49 -7.83
C ARG A 361 30.54 1.10 -8.47
N LEU A 362 29.90 0.12 -7.83
CA LEU A 362 29.89 -1.28 -8.27
C LEU A 362 28.54 -1.64 -8.89
N GLN A 363 28.57 -2.19 -10.11
CA GLN A 363 27.44 -2.92 -10.70
C GLN A 363 27.77 -4.41 -10.77
N VAL A 364 26.96 -5.23 -10.10
CA VAL A 364 27.22 -6.67 -9.91
C VAL A 364 26.50 -7.49 -10.97
N HIS A 365 27.21 -8.43 -11.59
CA HIS A 365 26.67 -9.44 -12.48
C HIS A 365 27.04 -10.84 -11.96
N GLY A 366 26.07 -11.68 -11.62
CA GLY A 366 26.34 -13.05 -11.11
C GLY A 366 26.69 -13.12 -9.62
N SER A 367 27.30 -14.23 -9.19
CA SER A 367 27.65 -14.50 -7.78
C SER A 367 28.93 -15.34 -7.68
N GLY A 368 29.65 -15.27 -6.56
CA GLY A 368 30.93 -15.97 -6.36
C GLY A 368 32.12 -15.02 -6.31
N LEU A 369 33.22 -15.37 -7.00
CA LEU A 369 34.43 -14.55 -7.11
C LEU A 369 34.42 -13.74 -8.40
N ALA A 370 34.96 -12.53 -8.37
CA ALA A 370 35.04 -11.67 -9.54
C ALA A 370 35.94 -12.30 -10.61
N VAL A 371 35.37 -12.64 -11.76
CA VAL A 371 36.08 -13.24 -12.91
C VAL A 371 36.32 -12.24 -14.03
N ARG A 372 35.56 -11.14 -14.05
CA ARG A 372 35.68 -10.10 -15.07
C ARG A 372 35.27 -8.76 -14.51
N GLN A 373 35.92 -7.69 -14.96
CA GLN A 373 35.54 -6.32 -14.67
C GLN A 373 35.60 -5.47 -15.93
N GLU A 374 34.74 -4.46 -16.02
CA GLU A 374 34.74 -3.45 -17.07
C GLU A 374 34.41 -2.08 -16.46
N PRO A 375 35.24 -1.04 -16.68
CA PRO A 375 36.52 -1.02 -17.41
C PRO A 375 37.62 -1.88 -16.77
N ALA A 376 38.66 -2.17 -17.57
CA ALA A 376 39.82 -2.92 -17.11
C ALA A 376 40.59 -2.17 -16.02
N ALA A 377 41.29 -2.91 -15.16
CA ALA A 377 42.16 -2.32 -14.17
C ALA A 377 43.22 -1.41 -14.82
N GLY A 378 43.46 -0.23 -14.24
CA GLY A 378 44.35 0.79 -14.78
C GLY A 378 43.68 1.80 -15.71
N ALA A 379 42.41 1.62 -16.09
CA ALA A 379 41.66 2.64 -16.82
C ALA A 379 41.44 3.89 -15.95
N GLU A 380 41.53 5.07 -16.55
CA GLU A 380 41.14 6.33 -15.90
C GLU A 380 39.68 6.63 -16.21
N VAL A 381 38.88 6.80 -15.16
CA VAL A 381 37.45 7.08 -15.27
C VAL A 381 37.07 8.21 -14.33
N PRO A 382 35.99 8.96 -14.59
CA PRO A 382 35.52 9.96 -13.66
C PRO A 382 35.24 9.38 -12.27
N ARG A 383 35.41 10.19 -11.23
CA ARG A 383 34.91 9.85 -9.89
C ARG A 383 33.42 9.50 -9.95
N ASP A 384 32.99 8.58 -9.09
CA ASP A 384 31.64 7.97 -9.08
C ASP A 384 31.29 7.07 -10.29
N TYR A 385 32.22 6.81 -11.22
CA TYR A 385 32.00 5.91 -12.35
C TYR A 385 31.62 4.49 -11.92
N VAL A 386 30.71 3.87 -12.67
CA VAL A 386 30.17 2.54 -12.40
C VAL A 386 31.01 1.47 -13.07
N VAL A 387 31.69 0.65 -12.26
CA VAL A 387 32.45 -0.52 -12.72
C VAL A 387 31.54 -1.75 -12.72
N ASN A 388 31.36 -2.36 -13.89
CA ASN A 388 30.65 -3.62 -14.07
C ASN A 388 31.57 -4.78 -13.66
N VAL A 389 31.16 -5.58 -12.68
CA VAL A 389 31.96 -6.74 -12.22
C VAL A 389 31.13 -8.01 -12.30
N PHE A 390 31.66 -9.00 -13.00
CA PHE A 390 31.05 -10.29 -13.23
C PHE A 390 31.65 -11.32 -12.28
N PHE A 391 30.80 -12.03 -11.58
CA PHE A 391 31.14 -13.02 -10.57
C PHE A 391 30.72 -14.41 -11.03
N ALA A 392 31.57 -15.39 -10.78
CA ALA A 392 31.27 -16.80 -10.99
C ALA A 392 31.61 -17.60 -9.72
N SER A 393 30.74 -18.54 -9.37
CA SER A 393 31.01 -19.53 -8.34
C SER A 393 32.12 -20.47 -8.83
N PRO A 394 33.11 -20.81 -7.98
CA PRO A 394 34.00 -21.93 -8.28
C PRO A 394 33.15 -23.15 -8.60
N ALA A 395 33.43 -23.83 -9.72
CA ALA A 395 32.76 -25.09 -10.02
C ALA A 395 32.92 -26.03 -8.82
N ALA A 396 31.81 -26.61 -8.37
CA ALA A 396 31.86 -27.70 -7.40
C ALA A 396 32.59 -28.87 -8.08
N ASN A 397 33.78 -29.21 -7.58
CA ASN A 397 34.41 -30.49 -7.87
C ASN A 397 33.68 -31.61 -7.16
#